data_AF-L2G4J3-F1
#
_entry.id   AF-L2G4J3-F1
#
_cell.length_a   1.000
_cell.length_b   1.000
_cell.length_c   1.000
_cell.angle_alpha   90.00
_cell.angle_beta   90.00
_cell.angle_gamma   90.00
#
_symmetry.space_group_name_H-M   'P 1'
#
loop_
_entity.id
_entity.type
_entity.pdbx_description
1 polymer ?
#
loop_
_entity_poly.entity_id
_entity_poly.type
_entity_poly.pdbx_seq_one_letter_code
_entity_poly.pdbx_strand_id
1 'polypeptide(L)'
;MGYFNMFPDKGLPGVAYPTRPLPHFDSLWGQLQYYIHAEVLTTDPIGQPVVRADSEDPEPLLDPHLWTIPIEFMSSMVVFMFLTAFTRVHNKVRMLFALSLAIYLQWVFVYWGMFLFLSGMFLCDLHLELEDRQWRWPTRQSEPEQRDTLPSDGAVHRTAERSHMSHRILGRGIGLASFLISLWLLSMPEDMEDAARSPGYVTLASLVPARFKEALVIPIGAVLTVFVVDQNPFLQILFTNRFSQYMGKISFSLYMIHGPLLYSLGLVLARWTLGLVGGGDTEISYIFGIFLAFILWAPAAIYVSDLATTFVDAKAIDFSKWAYKMLLKKE
;
A
#
# COMPACT_ATOMS: atom_id res chain seq x y z
N MET A 1 -2.95 27.75 4.78
CA MET A 1 -3.33 28.60 3.63
C MET A 1 -2.15 28.78 2.65
N GLY A 2 -1.48 27.68 2.26
CA GLY A 2 -0.56 27.72 1.11
C GLY A 2 -1.30 27.96 -0.20
N TYR A 3 -2.52 27.42 -0.33
CA TYR A 3 -3.41 27.61 -1.49
C TYR A 3 -4.07 29.01 -1.58
N PHE A 4 -4.18 29.73 -0.46
CA PHE A 4 -4.91 31.01 -0.36
C PHE A 4 -4.00 32.18 0.02
N ASN A 5 -2.69 31.98 -0.05
CA ASN A 5 -1.69 33.05 0.12
C ASN A 5 -1.75 33.84 1.45
N MET A 6 -2.32 33.30 2.53
CA MET A 6 -2.29 34.02 3.82
C MET A 6 -0.94 33.91 4.54
N PHE A 7 -0.05 33.00 4.10
CA PHE A 7 1.28 32.83 4.70
C PHE A 7 2.35 32.34 3.71
N PRO A 8 2.60 33.04 2.60
CA PRO A 8 3.48 32.57 1.53
C PRO A 8 4.93 32.31 1.98
N ASP A 9 5.46 33.08 2.94
CA ASP A 9 6.92 33.13 3.14
C ASP A 9 7.40 32.94 4.58
N LYS A 10 6.49 32.78 5.55
CA LYS A 10 6.88 32.58 6.95
C LYS A 10 7.00 31.09 7.24
N GLY A 11 8.22 30.54 7.21
CA GLY A 11 8.46 29.18 7.66
C GLY A 11 8.03 28.97 9.12
N LEU A 12 7.75 27.73 9.50
CA LEU A 12 7.66 27.35 10.91
C LEU A 12 9.04 27.45 11.57
N PRO A 13 9.16 27.95 12.81
CA PRO A 13 10.43 27.87 13.54
C PRO A 13 10.87 26.41 13.60
N GLY A 14 12.09 26.16 13.14
CA GLY A 14 12.75 24.86 13.22
C GLY A 14 12.78 24.02 11.95
N VAL A 15 11.76 23.98 11.06
CA VAL A 15 11.79 22.97 9.96
C VAL A 15 11.05 23.31 8.64
N ALA A 16 9.91 24.00 8.61
CA ALA A 16 9.07 24.00 7.39
C ALA A 16 8.97 25.37 6.71
N TYR A 17 9.85 25.68 5.76
CA TYR A 17 9.53 26.64 4.70
C TYR A 17 8.49 26.00 3.75
N PRO A 18 7.48 26.74 3.28
CA PRO A 18 6.61 26.24 2.23
C PRO A 18 7.45 26.05 0.96
N THR A 19 7.85 24.82 0.69
CA THR A 19 8.76 24.47 -0.41
C THR A 19 8.12 24.61 -1.80
N ARG A 20 6.79 24.80 -1.87
CA ARG A 20 6.03 24.79 -3.14
C ARG A 20 4.85 25.76 -3.12
N PRO A 21 5.08 27.07 -3.27
CA PRO A 21 3.99 28.00 -3.53
C PRO A 21 3.41 27.71 -4.93
N LEU A 22 2.10 27.46 -4.98
CA LEU A 22 1.41 27.31 -6.25
C LEU A 22 1.48 28.63 -7.03
N PRO A 23 1.63 28.59 -8.37
CA PRO A 23 1.56 29.79 -9.17
C PRO A 23 0.18 30.43 -8.98
N HIS A 24 0.19 31.72 -8.63
CA HIS A 24 -1.00 32.55 -8.52
C HIS A 24 -1.21 33.30 -9.83
N PHE A 25 -2.39 33.12 -10.42
CA PHE A 25 -2.79 33.84 -11.63
C PHE A 25 -3.76 34.99 -11.29
N ASP A 26 -3.68 36.09 -12.04
CA ASP A 26 -4.54 37.27 -11.83
C ASP A 26 -6.03 37.01 -12.11
N SER A 27 -6.35 35.88 -12.76
CA SER A 27 -7.71 35.48 -13.08
C SER A 27 -8.02 34.06 -12.61
N LEU A 28 -9.26 33.85 -12.14
CA LEU A 28 -9.77 32.52 -11.79
C LEU A 28 -9.70 31.56 -12.97
N TRP A 29 -9.93 32.07 -14.19
CA TRP A 29 -9.82 31.26 -15.40
C TRP A 29 -8.38 30.79 -15.65
N GLY A 30 -7.39 31.68 -15.49
CA GLY A 30 -5.97 31.29 -15.58
C GLY A 30 -5.59 30.23 -14.54
N GLN A 31 -6.09 30.38 -13.31
CA GLN A 31 -5.87 29.39 -12.25
C GLN A 31 -6.52 28.03 -12.58
N LEU A 32 -7.75 28.03 -13.13
CA LEU A 32 -8.46 26.82 -13.53
C LEU A 32 -7.77 26.13 -14.72
N GLN A 33 -7.30 26.90 -15.71
CA GLN A 33 -6.54 26.35 -16.84
C GLN A 33 -5.26 25.67 -16.37
N TYR A 34 -4.52 26.31 -15.44
CA TYR A 34 -3.34 25.70 -14.84
C TYR A 34 -3.68 24.42 -14.09
N TYR A 35 -4.75 24.42 -13.29
CA TYR A 35 -5.23 23.23 -12.58
C TYR A 35 -5.56 22.08 -13.55
N ILE A 36 -6.35 22.35 -14.60
CA ILE A 36 -6.70 21.34 -15.62
C ILE A 36 -5.43 20.80 -16.29
N HIS A 37 -4.50 21.67 -16.66
CA HIS A 37 -3.24 21.26 -17.28
C HIS A 37 -2.41 20.37 -16.34
N ALA A 38 -2.32 20.73 -15.06
CA ALA A 38 -1.62 19.93 -14.06
C ALA A 38 -2.26 18.54 -13.91
N GLU A 39 -3.58 18.46 -13.78
CA GLU A 39 -4.31 17.19 -13.65
C GLU A 39 -4.17 16.31 -14.91
N VAL A 40 -4.21 16.89 -16.10
CA VAL A 40 -3.99 16.16 -17.36
C VAL A 40 -2.59 15.55 -17.42
N LEU A 41 -1.57 16.27 -16.96
CA LEU A 41 -0.20 15.74 -16.92
C LEU A 41 -0.03 14.66 -15.84
N THR A 42 -0.63 14.84 -14.67
CA THR A 42 -0.60 13.84 -13.60
C THR A 42 -1.29 12.54 -13.99
N THR A 43 -2.35 12.63 -14.80
CA THR A 43 -3.12 11.48 -15.27
C THR A 43 -2.64 10.92 -16.62
N ASP A 44 -1.59 11.48 -17.23
CA ASP A 44 -1.01 10.93 -18.47
C ASP A 44 -0.48 9.52 -18.21
N PRO A 45 -1.02 8.48 -18.85
CA PRO A 45 -0.58 7.10 -18.61
C PRO A 45 0.68 6.74 -19.40
N ILE A 46 1.02 7.47 -20.48
CA ILE A 46 2.06 7.05 -21.44
C ILE A 46 3.30 7.95 -21.37
N GLY A 47 3.12 9.25 -21.18
CA GLY A 47 4.21 10.23 -21.19
C GLY A 47 4.93 10.41 -19.86
N GLN A 48 4.61 9.59 -18.85
CA GLN A 48 5.20 9.61 -17.51
C GLN A 48 6.73 9.58 -17.56
N PRO A 49 7.42 10.55 -16.93
CA PRO A 49 8.87 10.56 -16.90
C PRO A 49 9.48 9.39 -16.11
N VAL A 50 8.74 8.73 -15.23
CA VAL A 50 9.14 7.42 -14.65
C VAL A 50 9.39 6.34 -15.75
N VAL A 51 8.78 6.48 -16.93
CA VAL A 51 8.99 5.62 -18.11
C VAL A 51 10.13 6.12 -19.01
N ARG A 52 10.48 7.40 -18.92
CA ARG A 52 11.57 8.02 -19.70
C ARG A 52 12.76 8.20 -18.77
N ALA A 53 13.79 7.37 -18.94
CA ALA A 53 15.00 7.33 -18.09
C ALA A 53 15.87 8.62 -18.07
N ASP A 54 15.29 9.80 -18.32
CA ASP A 54 15.92 11.10 -18.32
C ASP A 54 15.30 12.02 -17.25
N SER A 55 16.14 12.36 -16.27
CA SER A 55 16.08 13.51 -15.34
C SER A 55 14.96 13.57 -14.30
N GLU A 56 15.38 13.74 -13.05
CA GLU A 56 14.66 14.25 -11.86
C GLU A 56 13.17 13.96 -11.84
N ASP A 57 12.74 12.98 -11.03
CA ASP A 57 11.34 12.60 -10.81
C ASP A 57 10.43 13.85 -10.83
N PRO A 58 9.69 14.10 -11.92
CA PRO A 58 8.88 15.28 -12.01
C PRO A 58 7.65 14.98 -11.19
N GLU A 59 7.75 15.37 -9.92
CA GLU A 59 6.66 15.30 -8.98
C GLU A 59 5.44 16.01 -9.60
N PRO A 60 4.23 15.45 -9.44
CA PRO A 60 3.03 16.08 -9.94
C PRO A 60 2.98 17.56 -9.56
N LEU A 61 2.62 18.41 -10.52
CA LEU A 61 2.76 19.86 -10.43
C LEU A 61 2.01 20.48 -9.24
N LEU A 62 0.91 19.86 -8.81
CA LEU A 62 0.02 20.40 -7.78
C LEU A 62 0.19 19.71 -6.42
N ASP A 63 0.13 18.38 -6.41
CA ASP A 63 0.25 17.56 -5.22
C ASP A 63 1.22 16.42 -5.50
N PRO A 64 2.43 16.45 -4.90
CA PRO A 64 3.44 15.45 -5.15
C PRO A 64 2.97 14.05 -4.80
N HIS A 65 2.06 13.92 -3.82
CA HIS A 65 1.62 12.62 -3.38
C HIS A 65 0.97 11.83 -4.50
N LEU A 66 0.34 12.47 -5.50
CA LEU A 66 -0.38 11.85 -6.63
C LEU A 66 0.49 11.05 -7.60
N TRP A 67 1.81 10.99 -7.38
CA TRP A 67 2.77 10.32 -8.25
C TRP A 67 2.47 8.82 -8.47
N THR A 68 1.76 8.15 -7.54
CA THR A 68 1.46 6.71 -7.68
C THR A 68 0.31 6.43 -8.65
N ILE A 69 -0.66 7.34 -8.79
CA ILE A 69 -1.85 7.17 -9.64
C ILE A 69 -1.54 6.68 -11.05
N PRO A 70 -0.62 7.31 -11.80
CA PRO A 70 -0.28 6.84 -13.15
C PRO A 70 0.40 5.46 -13.15
N ILE A 71 1.25 5.17 -12.17
CA ILE A 71 1.92 3.87 -12.03
C ILE A 71 0.88 2.78 -11.74
N GLU A 72 -0.09 3.06 -10.88
CA GLU A 72 -1.21 2.17 -10.55
C GLU A 72 -2.07 1.89 -11.77
N PHE A 73 -2.40 2.92 -12.56
CA PHE A 73 -3.16 2.77 -13.80
C PHE A 73 -2.41 1.88 -14.81
N MET A 74 -1.14 2.18 -15.07
CA MET A 74 -0.33 1.43 -16.04
C MET A 74 -0.12 -0.02 -15.62
N SER A 75 0.19 -0.25 -14.35
CA SER A 75 0.37 -1.60 -13.81
C SER A 75 -0.94 -2.40 -13.84
N SER A 76 -2.08 -1.74 -13.59
CA SER A 76 -3.41 -2.35 -13.73
C SER A 76 -3.71 -2.75 -15.19
N MET A 77 -3.37 -1.90 -16.17
CA MET A 77 -3.54 -2.23 -17.58
C MET A 77 -2.70 -3.46 -17.98
N VAL A 78 -1.46 -3.56 -17.50
CA VAL A 78 -0.61 -4.76 -17.70
C VAL A 78 -1.28 -6.00 -17.11
N VAL A 79 -1.83 -5.90 -15.89
CA VAL A 79 -2.59 -6.99 -15.26
C VAL A 79 -3.79 -7.41 -16.12
N PHE A 80 -4.60 -6.47 -16.61
CA PHE A 80 -5.76 -6.79 -17.45
C PHE A 80 -5.36 -7.42 -18.79
N MET A 81 -4.32 -6.90 -19.45
CA MET A 81 -3.78 -7.47 -20.68
C MET A 81 -3.25 -8.89 -20.45
N PHE A 82 -2.51 -9.10 -19.36
CA PHE A 82 -2.01 -10.42 -18.98
C PHE A 82 -3.14 -11.41 -18.74
N LEU A 83 -4.14 -11.05 -17.92
CA LEU A 83 -5.29 -11.91 -17.66
C LEU A 83 -6.05 -12.24 -18.95
N THR A 84 -6.23 -11.27 -19.85
CA THR A 84 -6.89 -11.46 -21.15
C THR A 84 -6.09 -12.41 -22.04
N ALA A 85 -4.78 -12.24 -22.14
CA ALA A 85 -3.89 -13.07 -22.94
C ALA A 85 -3.82 -14.53 -22.45
N PHE A 86 -3.90 -14.74 -21.12
CA PHE A 86 -3.80 -16.06 -20.49
C PHE A 86 -5.17 -16.68 -20.14
N THR A 87 -6.28 -16.14 -20.66
CA THR A 87 -7.65 -16.65 -20.42
C THR A 87 -7.83 -18.15 -20.69
N ARG A 88 -7.10 -18.70 -21.67
CA ARG A 88 -7.19 -20.12 -22.08
C ARG A 88 -6.02 -20.98 -21.61
N VAL A 89 -5.13 -20.45 -20.78
CA VAL A 89 -3.94 -21.15 -20.30
C VAL A 89 -4.21 -21.77 -18.92
N HIS A 90 -3.66 -22.96 -18.67
CA HIS A 90 -3.76 -23.60 -17.35
C HIS A 90 -3.17 -22.72 -16.24
N ASN A 91 -3.83 -22.67 -15.08
CA ASN A 91 -3.49 -21.82 -13.94
C ASN A 91 -2.00 -21.89 -13.54
N LYS A 92 -1.43 -23.10 -13.43
CA LYS A 92 0.00 -23.27 -13.04
C LYS A 92 0.98 -22.67 -14.04
N VAL A 93 0.65 -22.76 -15.34
CA VAL A 93 1.47 -22.17 -16.40
C VAL A 93 1.34 -20.65 -16.33
N ARG A 94 0.11 -20.14 -16.19
CA ARG A 94 -0.14 -18.70 -15.99
C ARG A 94 0.63 -18.15 -14.79
N MET A 95 0.60 -18.82 -13.64
CA MET A 95 1.35 -18.44 -12.45
C MET A 95 2.86 -18.41 -12.69
N LEU A 96 3.41 -19.41 -13.38
CA LEU A 96 4.83 -19.45 -13.73
C LEU A 96 5.22 -18.26 -14.60
N PHE A 97 4.41 -17.94 -15.61
CA PHE A 97 4.63 -16.78 -16.47
C PHE A 97 4.50 -15.47 -15.71
N ALA A 98 3.51 -15.33 -14.81
CA ALA A 98 3.32 -14.13 -14.00
C ALA A 98 4.53 -13.88 -13.10
N LEU A 99 5.00 -14.92 -12.38
CA LEU A 99 6.20 -14.82 -11.53
C LEU A 99 7.46 -14.53 -12.35
N SER A 100 7.63 -15.20 -13.49
CA SER A 100 8.80 -14.98 -14.36
C SER A 100 8.81 -13.55 -14.92
N LEU A 101 7.65 -13.04 -15.32
CA LEU A 101 7.51 -11.67 -15.82
C LEU A 101 7.77 -10.64 -14.73
N ALA A 102 7.25 -10.86 -13.51
CA ALA A 102 7.51 -9.99 -12.36
C ALA A 102 9.01 -9.90 -12.05
N ILE A 103 9.69 -11.05 -11.98
CA ILE A 103 11.13 -11.12 -11.74
C ILE A 103 11.89 -10.46 -12.90
N TYR A 104 11.50 -10.73 -14.15
CA TYR A 104 12.14 -10.14 -15.33
C TYR A 104 12.05 -8.61 -15.33
N LEU A 105 10.86 -8.05 -15.09
CA LEU A 105 10.65 -6.60 -15.08
C LEU A 105 11.43 -5.94 -13.93
N GLN A 106 11.43 -6.56 -12.75
CA GLN A 106 12.23 -6.07 -11.63
C GLN A 106 13.74 -6.15 -11.96
N TRP A 107 14.23 -7.30 -12.43
CA TRP A 107 15.67 -7.53 -12.61
C TRP A 107 16.26 -6.75 -13.79
N VAL A 108 15.51 -6.61 -14.88
CA VAL A 108 15.99 -5.98 -16.12
C VAL A 108 15.65 -4.50 -16.19
N PHE A 109 14.56 -4.04 -15.57
CA PHE A 109 14.12 -2.64 -15.67
C PHE A 109 13.98 -1.93 -14.31
N VAL A 110 14.13 -2.64 -13.18
CA VAL A 110 13.95 -2.07 -11.81
C VAL A 110 12.54 -1.48 -11.65
N TYR A 111 11.55 -2.11 -12.29
CA TYR A 111 10.18 -1.60 -12.31
C TYR A 111 9.36 -2.18 -11.15
N TRP A 112 9.56 -1.62 -9.96
CA TRP A 112 8.99 -2.13 -8.71
C TRP A 112 7.45 -2.10 -8.69
N GLY A 113 6.81 -1.12 -9.33
CA GLY A 113 5.34 -1.05 -9.41
C GLY A 113 4.73 -2.24 -10.14
N MET A 114 5.25 -2.58 -11.33
CA MET A 114 4.80 -3.75 -12.09
C MET A 114 5.12 -5.06 -11.36
N PHE A 115 6.25 -5.13 -10.67
CA PHE A 115 6.60 -6.28 -9.83
C PHE A 115 5.55 -6.51 -8.74
N LEU A 116 5.11 -5.47 -8.03
CA LEU A 116 4.08 -5.58 -6.98
C LEU A 116 2.73 -6.03 -7.54
N PHE A 117 2.28 -5.44 -8.65
CA PHE A 117 0.99 -5.79 -9.26
C PHE A 117 0.94 -7.21 -9.80
N LEU A 118 1.99 -7.64 -10.51
CA LEU A 118 2.11 -9.02 -11.00
C LEU A 118 2.27 -10.03 -9.85
N SER A 119 3.02 -9.67 -8.81
CA SER A 119 3.13 -10.50 -7.61
C SER A 119 1.79 -10.63 -6.88
N GLY A 120 1.00 -9.56 -6.79
CA GLY A 120 -0.36 -9.61 -6.23
C GLY A 120 -1.28 -10.54 -7.01
N MET A 121 -1.24 -10.50 -8.35
CA MET A 121 -1.95 -11.46 -9.20
C MET A 121 -1.48 -12.90 -8.94
N PHE A 122 -0.16 -13.11 -8.88
CA PHE A 122 0.42 -14.42 -8.60
C PHE A 122 -0.02 -14.97 -7.23
N LEU A 123 -0.02 -14.13 -6.19
CA LEU A 123 -0.47 -14.52 -4.85
C LEU A 123 -1.95 -14.89 -4.82
N CYS A 124 -2.80 -14.17 -5.57
CA CYS A 124 -4.21 -14.52 -5.72
C CYS A 124 -4.39 -15.89 -6.38
N ASP A 125 -3.68 -16.15 -7.49
CA ASP A 125 -3.72 -17.45 -8.16
C ASP A 125 -3.19 -18.58 -7.26
N LEU A 126 -2.15 -18.30 -6.46
CA LEU A 126 -1.59 -19.24 -5.49
C LEU A 126 -2.60 -19.56 -4.40
N HIS A 127 -3.28 -18.55 -3.86
CA HIS A 127 -4.32 -18.72 -2.86
C HIS A 127 -5.43 -19.65 -3.36
N LEU A 128 -5.95 -19.38 -4.57
CA LEU A 128 -7.02 -20.19 -5.18
C LEU A 128 -6.59 -21.65 -5.42
N GLU A 129 -5.35 -21.88 -5.88
CA GLU A 129 -4.82 -23.24 -6.07
C GLU A 129 -4.61 -23.98 -4.74
N LEU A 130 -4.20 -23.28 -3.68
CA LEU A 130 -4.06 -23.86 -2.35
C LEU A 130 -5.44 -24.21 -1.75
N GLU A 131 -6.43 -23.34 -1.93
CA GLU A 131 -7.81 -23.56 -1.50
C GLU A 131 -8.43 -24.77 -2.22
N ASP A 132 -8.28 -24.88 -3.55
CA ASP A 132 -8.77 -26.04 -4.32
C ASP A 132 -8.12 -27.35 -3.85
N ARG A 133 -6.83 -27.33 -3.48
CA ARG A 133 -6.18 -28.52 -2.89
C ARG A 133 -6.72 -28.89 -1.52
N GLN A 134 -6.99 -27.90 -0.67
CA GLN A 134 -7.59 -28.13 0.64
C GLN A 134 -9.02 -28.66 0.52
N TRP A 135 -9.81 -28.10 -0.40
CA TRP A 135 -11.17 -28.57 -0.72
C TRP A 135 -11.21 -29.97 -1.35
N ARG A 136 -10.17 -30.39 -2.08
CA ARG A 136 -10.05 -31.77 -2.56
C ARG A 136 -9.68 -32.78 -1.45
N TRP A 137 -9.19 -32.31 -0.29
CA TRP A 137 -8.75 -33.15 0.83
C TRP A 137 -9.74 -33.41 2.00
N PRO A 138 -11.04 -33.04 2.03
CA PRO A 138 -11.96 -33.43 3.11
C PRO A 138 -12.67 -34.78 2.92
N THR A 139 -12.60 -35.44 1.75
CA THR A 139 -13.49 -36.58 1.43
C THR A 139 -12.82 -37.96 1.41
N ARG A 140 -11.59 -38.10 1.93
CA ARG A 140 -10.87 -39.40 1.93
C ARG A 140 -10.69 -40.05 3.30
N GLN A 141 -11.23 -39.47 4.37
CA GLN A 141 -11.20 -40.05 5.71
C GLN A 141 -12.59 -40.02 6.34
N SER A 142 -13.31 -41.13 6.16
CA SER A 142 -14.36 -41.73 7.01
C SER A 142 -15.54 -42.29 6.20
N GLU A 143 -15.26 -43.27 5.32
CA GLU A 143 -16.20 -44.40 5.26
C GLU A 143 -16.04 -45.16 6.59
N PRO A 144 -17.10 -45.33 7.38
CA PRO A 144 -17.01 -46.08 8.63
C PRO A 144 -16.87 -47.56 8.28
N GLU A 145 -15.63 -48.03 8.13
CA GLU A 145 -15.34 -49.46 8.28
C GLU A 145 -15.72 -49.85 9.71
N GLN A 146 -16.84 -50.59 9.84
CA GLN A 146 -17.19 -51.32 11.04
C GLN A 146 -16.02 -52.24 11.41
N ARG A 147 -15.21 -51.83 12.40
CA ARG A 147 -14.33 -52.74 13.12
C ARG A 147 -14.70 -52.73 14.59
N ASP A 148 -15.19 -53.88 15.01
CA ASP A 148 -15.44 -54.20 16.40
C ASP A 148 -14.15 -54.15 17.24
N THR A 149 -14.32 -53.70 18.49
CA THR A 149 -13.57 -54.04 19.73
C THR A 149 -12.35 -53.20 20.20
N LEU A 150 -12.49 -52.75 21.47
CA LEU A 150 -11.53 -52.64 22.61
C LEU A 150 -11.24 -51.22 23.19
N PRO A 151 -11.25 -51.06 24.54
CA PRO A 151 -11.01 -49.79 25.21
C PRO A 151 -9.50 -49.57 25.45
N SER A 152 -8.77 -49.08 24.44
CA SER A 152 -7.37 -48.62 24.60
C SER A 152 -7.06 -47.30 23.86
N ASP A 153 -8.09 -46.59 23.38
CA ASP A 153 -7.91 -45.44 22.49
C ASP A 153 -7.60 -44.10 23.20
N GLY A 154 -7.66 -44.05 24.54
CA GLY A 154 -7.46 -42.79 25.27
C GLY A 154 -6.04 -42.23 25.25
N ALA A 155 -5.01 -43.07 25.12
CA ALA A 155 -3.61 -42.63 25.13
C ALA A 155 -3.13 -42.15 23.75
N VAL A 156 -3.56 -42.82 22.68
CA VAL A 156 -3.21 -42.50 21.29
C VAL A 156 -3.90 -41.22 20.83
N HIS A 157 -5.17 -41.00 21.20
CA HIS A 157 -5.84 -39.72 20.94
C HIS A 157 -5.17 -38.56 21.68
N ARG A 158 -4.71 -38.76 22.93
CA ARG A 158 -4.02 -37.70 23.70
C ARG A 158 -2.64 -37.34 23.15
N THR A 159 -1.88 -38.30 22.62
CA THR A 159 -0.59 -38.01 21.98
C THR A 159 -0.76 -37.36 20.61
N ALA A 160 -1.77 -37.76 19.83
CA ALA A 160 -2.13 -37.12 18.56
C ALA A 160 -2.64 -35.67 18.76
N GLU A 161 -3.44 -35.41 19.80
CA GLU A 161 -3.88 -34.05 20.14
C GLU A 161 -2.73 -33.16 20.60
N ARG A 162 -1.79 -33.69 21.39
CA ARG A 162 -0.58 -32.95 21.82
C ARG A 162 0.36 -32.64 20.66
N SER A 163 0.56 -33.57 19.72
CA SER A 163 1.39 -33.31 18.53
C SER A 163 0.73 -32.27 17.62
N HIS A 164 -0.58 -32.38 17.39
CA HIS A 164 -1.35 -31.42 16.59
C HIS A 164 -1.36 -30.01 17.22
N MET A 165 -1.42 -29.91 18.55
CA MET A 165 -1.32 -28.63 19.28
C MET A 165 0.09 -28.03 19.17
N SER A 166 1.14 -28.84 19.31
CA SER A 166 2.54 -28.40 19.18
C SER A 166 2.84 -27.89 17.76
N HIS A 167 2.39 -28.61 16.73
CA HIS A 167 2.53 -28.16 15.33
C HIS A 167 1.78 -26.85 15.05
N ARG A 168 0.61 -26.63 15.65
CA ARG A 168 -0.12 -25.35 15.54
C ARG A 168 0.61 -24.20 16.23
N ILE A 169 1.21 -24.42 17.40
CA ILE A 169 1.99 -23.40 18.12
C ILE A 169 3.27 -23.07 17.35
N LEU A 170 3.98 -24.09 16.85
CA LEU A 170 5.17 -23.91 16.03
C LEU A 170 4.84 -23.15 14.74
N GLY A 171 3.74 -23.51 14.05
CA GLY A 171 3.27 -22.81 12.86
C GLY A 171 2.95 -21.34 13.12
N ARG A 172 2.31 -21.03 14.25
CA ARG A 172 2.07 -19.64 14.67
C ARG A 172 3.36 -18.88 14.98
N GLY A 173 4.33 -19.54 15.63
CA GLY A 173 5.63 -18.95 15.90
C GLY A 173 6.39 -18.62 14.62
N ILE A 174 6.40 -19.53 13.65
CA ILE A 174 7.00 -19.32 12.33
C ILE A 174 6.27 -18.17 11.61
N GLY A 175 4.93 -18.19 11.56
CA GLY A 175 4.14 -17.13 10.94
C GLY A 175 4.42 -15.75 11.53
N LEU A 176 4.51 -15.64 12.86
CA LEU A 176 4.84 -14.39 13.54
C LEU A 176 6.28 -13.94 13.25
N ALA A 177 7.25 -14.86 13.26
CA ALA A 177 8.63 -14.55 12.92
C ALA A 177 8.74 -14.06 11.46
N SER A 178 8.10 -14.75 10.51
CA SER A 178 8.05 -14.32 9.11
C SER A 178 7.36 -12.96 8.94
N PHE A 179 6.31 -12.67 9.72
CA PHE A 179 5.65 -11.38 9.70
C PHE A 179 6.57 -10.27 10.20
N LEU A 180 7.29 -10.48 11.31
CA LEU A 180 8.26 -9.53 11.83
C LEU A 180 9.42 -9.29 10.85
N ILE A 181 9.90 -10.34 10.18
CA ILE A 181 10.92 -10.22 9.12
C ILE A 181 10.37 -9.39 7.96
N SER A 182 9.13 -9.65 7.52
CA SER A 182 8.52 -8.88 6.43
C SER A 182 8.34 -7.40 6.76
N LEU A 183 7.94 -7.08 8.01
CA LEU A 183 7.84 -5.70 8.49
C LEU A 183 9.21 -5.04 8.62
N TRP A 184 10.23 -5.79 9.03
CA TRP A 184 11.61 -5.31 9.06
C TRP A 184 12.11 -4.96 7.64
N LEU A 185 11.88 -5.83 6.65
CA LEU A 185 12.22 -5.51 5.25
C LEU A 185 11.47 -4.26 4.73
N LEU A 186 10.19 -4.11 5.11
CA LEU A 186 9.37 -2.97 4.72
C LEU A 186 9.79 -1.65 5.40
N SER A 187 10.47 -1.75 6.54
CA SER A 187 10.95 -0.60 7.32
C SER A 187 12.39 -0.20 6.97
N MET A 188 12.93 -0.68 5.85
CA MET A 188 14.24 -0.27 5.35
C MET A 188 14.22 1.23 4.97
N PRO A 189 15.22 2.02 5.38
CA PRO A 189 15.33 3.42 4.96
C PRO A 189 15.39 3.55 3.44
N GLU A 190 14.72 4.57 2.91
CA GLU A 190 14.70 4.90 1.47
C GLU A 190 16.11 5.28 1.00
N ASP A 191 16.79 6.15 1.74
CA ASP A 191 18.17 6.53 1.46
C ASP A 191 19.14 5.39 1.82
N MET A 192 19.85 4.88 0.81
CA MET A 192 20.79 3.78 0.98
C MET A 192 21.96 4.12 1.91
N GLU A 193 22.34 5.40 1.98
CA GLU A 193 23.36 5.89 2.93
C GLU A 193 22.87 5.79 4.38
N ASP A 194 21.61 6.14 4.62
CA ASP A 194 20.98 6.04 5.93
C ASP A 194 20.73 4.58 6.31
N ALA A 195 20.35 3.74 5.34
CA ALA A 195 20.25 2.29 5.53
C ALA A 195 21.60 1.67 5.93
N ALA A 196 22.70 2.12 5.33
CA ALA A 196 24.05 1.64 5.65
C ALA A 196 24.55 2.09 7.04
N ARG A 197 24.01 3.19 7.59
CA ARG A 197 24.33 3.70 8.93
C ARG A 197 23.39 3.17 10.01
N SER A 198 22.20 2.72 9.62
CA SER A 198 21.15 2.27 10.54
C SER A 198 21.45 0.87 11.10
N PRO A 199 21.55 0.72 12.43
CA PRO A 199 21.72 -0.59 13.06
C PRO A 199 20.60 -1.55 12.64
N GLY A 200 20.97 -2.78 12.27
CA GLY A 200 20.05 -3.78 11.73
C GLY A 200 20.10 -3.88 10.21
N TYR A 201 20.19 -2.76 9.47
CA TYR A 201 20.18 -2.76 8.01
C TYR A 201 21.54 -2.75 7.34
N VAL A 202 22.62 -2.47 8.08
CA VAL A 202 23.99 -2.35 7.53
C VAL A 202 24.39 -3.52 6.62
N THR A 203 24.17 -4.76 7.08
CA THR A 203 24.50 -5.96 6.30
C THR A 203 23.61 -6.11 5.08
N LEU A 204 22.31 -5.86 5.23
CA LEU A 204 21.35 -5.92 4.14
C LEU A 204 21.66 -4.88 3.06
N ALA A 205 21.90 -3.63 3.47
CA ALA A 205 22.29 -2.53 2.58
C ALA A 205 23.57 -2.85 1.80
N SER A 206 24.54 -3.54 2.42
CA SER A 206 25.77 -3.97 1.73
C SER A 206 25.56 -5.09 0.69
N LEU A 207 24.48 -5.88 0.82
CA LEU A 207 24.16 -6.99 -0.09
C LEU A 207 23.30 -6.54 -1.28
N VAL A 208 22.57 -5.44 -1.15
CA VAL A 208 21.72 -4.90 -2.22
C VAL A 208 22.61 -4.29 -3.31
N PRO A 209 22.50 -4.74 -4.57
CA PRO A 209 23.27 -4.14 -5.65
C PRO A 209 22.84 -2.67 -5.85
N ALA A 210 23.82 -1.77 -6.02
CA ALA A 210 23.61 -0.32 -6.13
C ALA A 210 22.57 0.09 -7.19
N ARG A 211 22.38 -0.75 -8.22
CA ARG A 211 21.38 -0.56 -9.26
C ARG A 211 19.94 -0.51 -8.72
N PHE A 212 19.61 -1.36 -7.75
CA PHE A 212 18.23 -1.51 -7.31
C PHE A 212 17.85 -0.61 -6.15
N LYS A 213 18.84 -0.20 -5.34
CA LYS A 213 18.63 0.58 -4.13
C LYS A 213 17.45 0.01 -3.29
N GLU A 214 16.61 0.87 -2.72
CA GLU A 214 15.46 0.53 -1.89
C GLU A 214 14.36 -0.23 -2.67
N ALA A 215 14.30 -0.03 -3.98
CA ALA A 215 13.32 -0.61 -4.88
C ALA A 215 13.46 -2.15 -5.03
N LEU A 216 14.46 -2.80 -4.42
CA LEU A 216 14.51 -4.26 -4.30
C LEU A 216 13.86 -4.77 -3.01
N VAL A 217 14.28 -4.22 -1.87
CA VAL A 217 13.99 -4.81 -0.56
C VAL A 217 12.56 -4.51 -0.13
N ILE A 218 12.13 -3.25 -0.28
CA ILE A 218 10.80 -2.81 0.15
C ILE A 218 9.70 -3.57 -0.60
N PRO A 219 9.73 -3.73 -1.94
CA PRO A 219 8.72 -4.50 -2.64
C PRO A 219 8.69 -5.99 -2.27
N ILE A 220 9.86 -6.60 -2.02
CA ILE A 220 9.94 -7.98 -1.54
C ILE A 220 9.28 -8.09 -0.15
N GLY A 221 9.56 -7.14 0.74
CA GLY A 221 8.92 -7.05 2.05
C GLY A 221 7.39 -6.93 1.96
N ALA A 222 6.89 -6.11 1.02
CA ALA A 222 5.46 -5.95 0.78
C ALA A 222 4.79 -7.24 0.30
N VAL A 223 5.36 -7.92 -0.72
CA VAL A 223 4.85 -9.21 -1.22
C VAL A 223 4.86 -10.27 -0.12
N LEU A 224 5.95 -10.35 0.66
CA LEU A 224 6.07 -11.29 1.76
C LEU A 224 5.03 -11.00 2.86
N THR A 225 4.79 -9.72 3.18
CA THR A 225 3.79 -9.31 4.18
C THR A 225 2.40 -9.80 3.78
N VAL A 226 1.98 -9.56 2.54
CA VAL A 226 0.68 -10.02 2.03
C VAL A 226 0.58 -11.54 2.06
N PHE A 227 1.62 -12.25 1.60
CA PHE A 227 1.65 -13.71 1.64
C PHE A 227 1.57 -14.27 3.06
N VAL A 228 2.33 -13.72 4.01
CA VAL A 228 2.33 -14.19 5.40
C VAL A 228 0.98 -13.93 6.06
N VAL A 229 0.36 -12.78 5.85
CA VAL A 229 -0.97 -12.46 6.40
C VAL A 229 -2.05 -13.36 5.78
N ASP A 230 -1.98 -13.62 4.49
CA ASP A 230 -2.92 -14.53 3.79
C ASP A 230 -2.86 -15.95 4.37
N GLN A 231 -1.66 -16.48 4.59
CA GLN A 231 -1.47 -17.85 5.07
C GLN A 231 -1.72 -18.02 6.59
N ASN A 232 -1.85 -16.93 7.36
CA ASN A 232 -1.95 -16.97 8.81
C ASN A 232 -3.19 -16.22 9.33
N PRO A 233 -4.34 -16.91 9.52
CA PRO A 233 -5.60 -16.28 9.94
C PRO A 233 -5.55 -15.50 11.26
N PHE A 234 -4.63 -15.84 12.17
CA PHE A 234 -4.49 -15.10 13.43
C PHE A 234 -3.94 -13.67 13.22
N LEU A 235 -3.14 -13.44 12.18
CA LEU A 235 -2.65 -12.12 11.80
C LEU A 235 -3.75 -11.28 11.12
N GLN A 236 -4.66 -11.94 10.40
CA GLN A 236 -5.77 -11.27 9.73
C GLN A 236 -6.72 -10.56 10.70
N ILE A 237 -6.77 -10.98 11.97
CA ILE A 237 -7.59 -10.34 13.02
C ILE A 237 -7.24 -8.85 13.16
N LEU A 238 -5.96 -8.48 12.96
CA LEU A 238 -5.50 -7.10 13.00
C LEU A 238 -6.07 -6.25 11.84
N PHE A 239 -6.32 -6.86 10.68
CA PHE A 239 -6.73 -6.17 9.45
C PHE A 239 -8.24 -6.27 9.17
N THR A 240 -8.92 -7.25 9.75
CA THR A 240 -10.36 -7.53 9.54
C THR A 240 -11.27 -6.93 10.61
N ASN A 241 -10.72 -6.22 11.60
CA ASN A 241 -11.52 -5.52 12.60
C ASN A 241 -12.26 -4.31 11.98
N ARG A 242 -13.34 -3.86 12.64
CA ARG A 242 -14.20 -2.79 12.14
C ARG A 242 -13.46 -1.47 11.88
N PHE A 243 -12.49 -1.15 12.72
CA PHE A 243 -11.71 0.08 12.60
C PHE A 243 -10.79 0.02 11.38
N SER A 244 -10.00 -1.05 11.23
CA SER A 244 -9.11 -1.25 10.08
C SER A 244 -9.89 -1.28 8.76
N GLN A 245 -11.06 -1.94 8.73
CA GLN A 245 -11.92 -1.97 7.55
C GLN A 245 -12.52 -0.60 7.21
N TYR A 246 -12.90 0.19 8.22
CA TYR A 246 -13.35 1.56 8.03
C TYR A 246 -12.24 2.45 7.45
N MET A 247 -11.05 2.41 8.06
CA MET A 247 -9.89 3.14 7.56
C MET A 247 -9.50 2.71 6.13
N GLY A 248 -9.61 1.41 5.83
CA GLY A 248 -9.41 0.87 4.50
C GLY A 248 -10.41 1.41 3.47
N LYS A 249 -11.69 1.57 3.86
CA LYS A 249 -12.74 2.11 2.99
C LYS A 249 -12.49 3.57 2.59
N ILE A 250 -11.98 4.39 3.50
CA ILE A 250 -11.70 5.81 3.24
C ILE A 250 -10.27 6.08 2.77
N SER A 251 -9.44 5.03 2.66
CA SER A 251 -7.99 5.15 2.46
C SER A 251 -7.61 5.90 1.19
N PHE A 252 -8.28 5.62 0.07
CA PHE A 252 -8.03 6.31 -1.19
C PHE A 252 -8.36 7.80 -1.11
N SER A 253 -9.53 8.15 -0.57
CA SER A 253 -9.90 9.57 -0.40
C SER A 253 -9.01 10.28 0.61
N LEU A 254 -8.54 9.59 1.65
CA LEU A 254 -7.55 10.11 2.59
C LEU A 254 -6.21 10.37 1.90
N TYR A 255 -5.75 9.45 1.06
CA TYR A 255 -4.55 9.62 0.25
C TYR A 255 -4.67 10.80 -0.73
N MET A 256 -5.83 11.05 -1.35
CA MET A 256 -6.03 12.23 -2.21
C MET A 256 -6.09 13.57 -1.47
N ILE A 257 -6.55 13.58 -0.21
CA ILE A 257 -6.90 14.82 0.48
C ILE A 257 -5.86 15.22 1.54
N HIS A 258 -5.08 14.26 2.06
CA HIS A 258 -4.15 14.55 3.15
C HIS A 258 -3.12 15.64 2.78
N GLY A 259 -2.53 15.60 1.58
CA GLY A 259 -1.60 16.62 1.09
C GLY A 259 -2.21 18.03 1.11
N PRO A 260 -3.29 18.28 0.34
CA PRO A 260 -3.98 19.57 0.33
C PRO A 260 -4.43 20.01 1.73
N LEU A 261 -4.89 19.08 2.57
CA LEU A 261 -5.32 19.37 3.93
C LEU A 261 -4.16 19.73 4.86
N LEU A 262 -2.98 19.11 4.69
CA LEU A 262 -1.75 19.46 5.41
C LEU A 262 -1.30 20.88 5.04
N TYR A 263 -1.23 21.21 3.75
CA TYR A 263 -0.83 22.54 3.27
C TYR A 263 -1.86 23.65 3.55
N SER A 264 -3.13 23.29 3.77
CA SER A 264 -4.19 24.23 4.11
C SER A 264 -4.37 24.37 5.63
N LEU A 265 -4.92 23.35 6.28
CA LEU A 265 -5.29 23.31 7.69
C LEU A 265 -4.11 22.89 8.59
N GLY A 266 -3.32 21.89 8.17
CA GLY A 266 -2.22 21.34 8.97
C GLY A 266 -1.19 22.40 9.35
N LEU A 267 -0.74 23.23 8.40
CA LEU A 267 0.19 24.33 8.67
C LEU A 267 -0.37 25.39 9.63
N VAL A 268 -1.69 25.64 9.60
CA VAL A 268 -2.34 26.60 10.50
C VAL A 268 -2.38 26.03 11.92
N LEU A 269 -2.80 24.77 12.06
CA LEU A 269 -2.83 24.08 13.34
C LEU A 269 -1.43 23.98 13.94
N ALA A 270 -0.43 23.59 13.14
CA ALA A 270 0.97 23.49 13.59
C ALA A 270 1.49 24.84 14.13
N ARG A 271 1.23 25.95 13.44
CA ARG A 271 1.62 27.29 13.93
C ARG A 271 0.93 27.67 15.22
N TRP A 272 -0.37 27.41 15.27
CA TRP A 272 -1.17 27.73 16.43
C TRP A 272 -0.73 26.92 17.65
N THR A 273 -0.54 25.60 17.52
CA THR A 273 -0.09 24.74 18.62
C THR A 273 1.34 25.04 19.04
N LEU A 274 2.27 25.31 18.11
CA LEU A 274 3.63 25.72 18.45
C LEU A 274 3.64 27.06 19.20
N GLY A 275 2.77 28.01 18.81
CA GLY A 275 2.59 29.25 19.55
C GLY A 275 2.12 29.05 21.00
N LEU A 276 1.29 28.02 21.25
CA LEU A 276 0.83 27.68 22.61
C LEU A 276 1.92 27.06 23.49
N VAL A 277 2.86 26.33 22.90
CA VAL A 277 3.94 25.62 23.63
C VAL A 277 5.22 26.48 23.70
N GLY A 278 5.10 27.79 23.52
CA GLY A 278 6.23 28.72 23.66
C GLY A 278 7.13 28.81 22.42
N GLY A 279 6.59 28.61 21.23
CA GLY A 279 7.28 28.89 19.96
C GLY A 279 8.05 27.72 19.34
N GLY A 280 8.23 26.62 20.07
CA GLY A 280 8.97 25.46 19.57
C GLY A 280 10.49 25.56 19.71
N ASP A 281 10.98 26.43 20.61
CA ASP A 281 12.41 26.71 20.79
C ASP A 281 13.22 25.50 21.34
N THR A 282 12.54 24.55 21.98
CA THR A 282 13.14 23.28 22.44
C THR A 282 12.59 22.09 21.66
N GLU A 283 13.40 21.04 21.45
CA GLU A 283 12.98 19.82 20.74
C GLU A 283 11.70 19.21 21.33
N ILE A 284 11.59 19.17 22.66
CA ILE A 284 10.40 18.65 23.36
C ILE A 284 9.17 19.53 23.08
N SER A 285 9.32 20.86 23.14
CA SER A 285 8.21 21.78 22.83
C SER A 285 7.76 21.67 21.37
N TYR A 286 8.70 21.43 20.45
CA TYR A 286 8.41 21.22 19.05
C TYR A 286 7.65 19.91 18.82
N ILE A 287 8.17 18.78 19.32
CA ILE A 287 7.52 17.46 19.20
C ILE A 287 6.11 17.52 19.79
N PHE A 288 5.96 18.11 20.98
CA PHE A 288 4.65 18.21 21.63
C PHE A 288 3.68 19.12 20.84
N GLY A 289 4.16 20.25 20.33
CA GLY A 289 3.35 21.16 19.51
C GLY A 289 2.87 20.51 18.20
N ILE A 290 3.75 19.77 17.51
CA ILE A 290 3.40 19.03 16.30
C ILE A 290 2.46 17.86 16.60
N PHE A 291 2.69 17.12 17.69
CA PHE A 291 1.81 16.05 18.12
C PHE A 291 0.40 16.55 18.43
N LEU A 292 0.27 17.70 19.10
CA LEU A 292 -1.01 18.35 19.34
C LEU A 292 -1.69 18.77 18.03
N ALA A 293 -0.92 19.30 17.07
CA ALA A 293 -1.45 19.64 15.75
C ALA A 293 -1.99 18.41 15.02
N PHE A 294 -1.28 17.28 15.08
CA PHE A 294 -1.72 16.02 14.50
C PHE A 294 -3.01 15.50 15.14
N ILE A 295 -3.14 15.55 16.47
CA ILE A 295 -4.37 15.16 17.17
C ILE A 295 -5.58 15.99 16.71
N LEU A 296 -5.39 17.27 16.42
CA LEU A 296 -6.46 18.15 15.95
C LEU A 296 -6.73 17.97 14.44
N TRP A 297 -5.69 17.70 13.66
CA TRP A 297 -5.76 17.54 12.22
C TRP A 297 -6.36 16.19 11.81
N ALA A 298 -5.99 15.09 12.47
CA ALA A 298 -6.37 13.74 12.08
C ALA A 298 -7.90 13.50 12.05
N PRO A 299 -8.70 13.95 13.04
CA PRO A 299 -10.16 13.84 12.97
C PRO A 299 -10.75 14.63 11.79
N ALA A 300 -10.20 15.81 11.49
CA ALA A 300 -10.63 16.60 10.35
C ALA A 300 -10.29 15.88 9.03
N ALA A 301 -9.10 15.30 8.93
CA ALA A 301 -8.70 14.50 7.77
C ALA A 301 -9.64 13.31 7.56
N ILE A 302 -9.87 12.50 8.60
CA ILE A 302 -10.78 11.35 8.55
C ILE A 302 -12.19 11.78 8.12
N TYR A 303 -12.72 12.87 8.69
CA TYR A 303 -14.06 13.36 8.37
C TYR A 303 -14.17 13.84 6.92
N VAL A 304 -13.24 14.66 6.44
CA VAL A 304 -13.26 15.16 5.07
C VAL A 304 -13.08 14.01 4.08
N SER A 305 -12.22 13.03 4.39
CA SER A 305 -12.04 11.83 3.59
C SER A 305 -13.30 10.97 3.52
N ASP A 306 -14.03 10.79 4.63
CA ASP A 306 -15.30 10.04 4.64
C ASP A 306 -16.37 10.71 3.77
N LEU A 307 -16.45 12.05 3.81
CA LEU A 307 -17.31 12.82 2.91
C LEU A 307 -16.91 12.62 1.45
N ALA A 308 -15.62 12.76 1.13
CA ALA A 308 -15.13 12.58 -0.22
C ALA A 308 -15.36 11.15 -0.74
N THR A 309 -15.16 10.13 0.10
CA THR A 309 -15.47 8.74 -0.23
C THR A 309 -16.96 8.59 -0.57
N THR A 310 -17.83 9.19 0.23
CA THR A 310 -19.29 9.05 0.08
C THR A 310 -19.84 9.81 -1.12
N PHE A 311 -19.38 11.04 -1.35
CA PHE A 311 -19.96 11.95 -2.33
C PHE A 311 -19.21 11.95 -3.67
N VAL A 312 -17.93 11.59 -3.69
CA VAL A 312 -17.10 11.62 -4.91
C VAL A 312 -16.73 10.20 -5.33
N ASP A 313 -15.97 9.48 -4.51
CA ASP A 313 -15.41 8.17 -4.89
C ASP A 313 -16.49 7.13 -5.18
N ALA A 314 -17.44 6.95 -4.26
CA ALA A 314 -18.55 6.01 -4.44
C ALA A 314 -19.39 6.34 -5.70
N LYS A 315 -19.57 7.62 -6.01
CA LYS A 315 -20.31 8.07 -7.20
C LYS A 315 -19.53 7.84 -8.48
N ALA A 316 -18.21 8.02 -8.46
CA ALA A 316 -17.33 7.70 -9.58
C ALA A 316 -17.35 6.19 -9.89
N ILE A 317 -17.33 5.34 -8.86
CA ILE A 317 -17.46 3.89 -9.00
C ILE A 317 -18.83 3.51 -9.59
N ASP A 318 -19.92 4.10 -9.09
CA ASP A 318 -21.27 3.86 -9.61
C ASP A 318 -21.39 4.29 -11.08
N PHE A 319 -20.81 5.43 -11.44
CA PHE A 319 -20.73 5.91 -12.81
C PHE A 319 -19.94 4.95 -13.71
N SER A 320 -18.78 4.47 -13.26
CA SER A 320 -17.97 3.48 -13.99
C SER A 320 -18.74 2.19 -14.24
N LYS A 321 -19.44 1.66 -13.22
CA LYS A 321 -20.30 0.48 -13.36
C LYS A 321 -21.44 0.70 -14.34
N TRP A 322 -22.05 1.89 -14.31
CA TRP A 322 -23.10 2.26 -15.26
C TRP A 322 -22.57 2.32 -16.69
N ALA A 323 -21.42 2.98 -16.91
CA ALA A 323 -20.79 3.10 -18.22
C ALA A 323 -20.41 1.72 -18.79
N TYR A 324 -19.81 0.86 -17.95
CA TYR A 324 -19.49 -0.52 -18.32
C TYR A 324 -20.72 -1.30 -18.80
N LYS A 325 -21.86 -1.20 -18.09
CA LYS A 325 -23.12 -1.85 -18.47
C LYS A 325 -23.71 -1.30 -19.78
N MET A 326 -23.50 -0.03 -20.08
CA MET A 326 -24.01 0.60 -21.30
C MET A 326 -23.16 0.22 -22.53
N LEU A 327 -21.84 0.07 -22.35
CA LEU A 327 -20.91 -0.24 -23.42
C LEU A 327 -20.88 -1.73 -23.79
N LEU A 328 -21.17 -2.62 -22.83
CA LEU A 328 -21.23 -4.06 -23.10
C LEU A 328 -22.63 -4.49 -23.52
N LYS A 329 -22.69 -5.14 -24.68
CA LYS A 329 -23.89 -5.84 -25.12
C LYS A 329 -24.13 -7.00 -24.15
N LYS A 330 -25.29 -7.03 -23.51
CA LYS A 330 -25.75 -8.24 -22.79
C LYS A 330 -25.86 -9.36 -23.83
N GLU A 331 -25.05 -10.40 -23.68
CA GLU A 331 -25.23 -11.67 -24.39
C GLU A 331 -26.44 -12.43 -23.86
#